data_AF-A0A968VXG9-F1
#
_entry.id   AF-A0A968VXG9-F1
#
_cell.length_a   1.000
_cell.length_b   1.000
_cell.length_c   1.000
_cell.angle_alpha   90.00
_cell.angle_beta   90.00
_cell.angle_gamma   90.00
#
_symmetry.space_group_name_H-M   'P 1'
#
loop_
_entity.id
_entity.type
_entity.pdbx_description
1 polymer ?
#
loop_
_entity_poly.entity_id
_entity_poly.type
_entity_poly.pdbx_seq_one_letter_code
_entity_poly.pdbx_strand_id
1 'polypeptide(L)'
;MSLSKILSIVLYIVMGISVVMVGAFYFGGTVTGTEGTTFEEPVITDLIIKWSYVLVIIAGVSAVIFPLAFMIANPSTAKKTLASVVVLGVVVVVAYFLASDQPIIMPGFEFSDAKVLKMWMLGCLQLTCW
;
A
#
# COMPACT_ATOMS: atom_id res chain seq x y z
N MET A 1 -25.17 4.31 19.57
CA MET A 1 -23.69 4.16 19.65
C MET A 1 -23.10 5.08 18.59
N SER A 2 -22.26 6.05 18.94
CA SER A 2 -21.72 6.98 17.95
C SER A 2 -20.85 6.22 16.94
N LEU A 3 -21.06 6.45 15.64
CA LEU A 3 -20.29 5.83 14.54
C LEU A 3 -18.77 5.94 14.75
N SER A 4 -18.33 7.06 15.34
CA SER A 4 -16.94 7.29 15.74
C SER A 4 -16.39 6.24 16.72
N LYS A 5 -17.18 5.74 17.68
CA LYS A 5 -16.73 4.70 18.62
C LYS A 5 -16.55 3.34 17.95
N ILE A 6 -17.43 3.03 17.00
CA ILE A 6 -17.32 1.79 16.19
C ILE A 6 -16.10 1.86 15.28
N LEU A 7 -15.83 3.01 14.65
CA LEU A 7 -14.65 3.14 13.81
C LEU A 7 -13.37 3.02 14.64
N SER A 8 -13.31 3.67 15.80
CA SER A 8 -12.16 3.56 16.71
C SER A 8 -11.98 2.15 17.25
N ILE A 9 -13.05 1.42 17.61
CA ILE A 9 -12.90 0.04 18.11
C ILE A 9 -12.35 -0.88 17.03
N VAL A 10 -12.85 -0.76 15.79
CA VAL A 10 -12.37 -1.55 14.65
C VAL A 10 -10.90 -1.24 14.36
N LEU A 11 -10.51 0.05 14.37
CA LEU A 11 -9.12 0.46 14.19
C LEU A 11 -8.19 -0.11 15.26
N TYR A 12 -8.61 -0.08 16.54
CA TYR A 12 -7.82 -0.68 17.62
C TYR A 12 -7.66 -2.20 17.47
N ILE A 13 -8.69 -2.90 16.99
CA ILE A 13 -8.61 -4.34 16.73
C ILE A 13 -7.60 -4.63 15.62
N VAL A 14 -7.68 -3.92 14.49
CA VAL A 14 -6.75 -4.09 13.36
C VAL A 14 -5.31 -3.79 13.78
N MET A 15 -5.12 -2.72 14.56
CA MET A 15 -3.79 -2.37 15.08
C MET A 15 -3.27 -3.40 16.08
N GLY A 16 -4.12 -3.90 16.98
CA GLY A 16 -3.76 -4.95 17.94
C GLY A 16 -3.31 -6.24 17.26
N ILE A 17 -4.05 -6.71 16.25
CA ILE A 17 -3.67 -7.91 15.47
C ILE A 17 -2.31 -7.69 14.78
N SER A 18 -2.10 -6.51 14.21
CA SER A 18 -0.85 -6.17 13.52
C SER A 18 0.35 -6.15 14.47
N VAL A 19 0.19 -5.58 15.67
CA VAL A 19 1.24 -5.58 16.70
C VAL A 19 1.58 -7.00 17.15
N VAL A 20 0.59 -7.87 17.34
CA VAL A 20 0.82 -9.27 17.70
C VAL A 20 1.59 -10.01 16.60
N MET A 21 1.20 -9.83 15.32
CA MET A 21 1.90 -10.44 14.19
C MET A 21 3.34 -9.95 14.05
N VAL A 22 3.59 -8.65 14.23
CA VAL A 22 4.95 -8.08 14.21
C VAL A 22 5.77 -8.59 15.39
N GLY A 23 5.18 -8.70 16.58
CA GLY A 23 5.85 -9.34 17.72
C GLY A 23 6.25 -10.78 17.40
N ALA A 24 5.33 -11.56 16.84
CA ALA A 24 5.62 -12.94 16.41
C ALA A 24 6.64 -13.03 15.27
N PHE A 25 6.83 -11.97 14.47
CA PHE A 25 7.85 -11.90 13.43
C PHE A 25 9.25 -11.70 14.01
N TYR A 26 9.41 -10.78 14.97
CA TYR A 26 10.70 -10.49 15.60
C TYR A 26 11.12 -11.48 16.69
N PHE A 27 10.16 -12.07 17.40
CA PHE A 27 10.39 -13.04 18.46
C PHE A 27 10.09 -14.49 18.03
N GLY A 28 9.76 -14.71 16.76
CA GLY A 28 9.43 -16.01 16.20
C GLY A 28 10.66 -16.83 15.83
N GLY A 29 10.42 -18.10 15.49
CA GLY A 29 11.44 -18.98 14.93
C GLY A 29 11.65 -18.78 13.44
N THR A 30 12.75 -19.35 12.95
CA THR A 30 13.17 -19.38 11.56
C THR A 30 12.67 -20.63 10.85
N VAL A 31 12.54 -20.58 9.52
CA VAL A 31 12.20 -21.76 8.73
C VAL A 31 13.36 -22.76 8.79
N THR A 32 13.02 -24.03 9.02
CA THR A 32 14.01 -25.11 9.08
C THR A 32 14.67 -25.27 7.71
N GLY A 33 15.99 -25.04 7.65
CA GLY A 33 16.78 -25.14 6.42
C GLY A 33 17.36 -23.82 5.89
N THR A 34 16.99 -22.66 6.46
CA THR A 34 17.58 -21.34 6.14
C THR A 34 18.37 -20.75 7.30
N GLU A 35 18.42 -21.46 8.44
CA GLU A 35 19.09 -21.05 9.68
C GLU A 35 20.60 -20.81 9.47
N GLY A 36 21.10 -19.63 9.86
CA GLY A 36 22.53 -19.29 9.77
C GLY A 36 23.03 -18.95 8.35
N THR A 37 22.13 -18.80 7.39
CA THR A 37 22.44 -18.29 6.04
C THR A 37 22.06 -16.81 5.91
N THR A 38 22.58 -16.11 4.91
CA THR A 38 22.19 -14.72 4.60
C THR A 38 20.69 -14.57 4.25
N PHE A 39 19.97 -15.67 4.06
CA PHE A 39 18.55 -15.72 3.69
C PHE A 39 17.68 -16.28 4.82
N GLU A 40 18.07 -16.07 6.09
CA GLU A 40 17.27 -16.45 7.25
C GLU A 40 15.88 -15.80 7.19
N GLU A 41 14.85 -16.63 7.10
CA GLU A 41 13.46 -16.20 6.98
C GLU A 41 12.63 -16.60 8.21
N PRO A 42 11.88 -15.67 8.81
CA PRO A 42 10.92 -15.99 9.87
C PRO A 42 9.78 -16.84 9.33
N VAL A 43 9.34 -17.84 10.10
CA VAL A 43 8.24 -18.76 9.70
C VAL A 43 6.93 -18.01 9.40
N ILE A 44 6.71 -16.86 10.04
CA ILE A 44 5.48 -16.08 9.91
C ILE A 44 5.46 -15.12 8.70
N THR A 45 6.53 -15.08 7.91
CA THR A 45 6.65 -14.14 6.76
C THR A 45 5.53 -14.30 5.73
N ASP A 46 5.16 -15.54 5.39
CA ASP A 46 4.05 -15.79 4.45
C ASP A 46 2.71 -15.27 5.01
N LEU A 47 2.49 -15.45 6.31
CA LEU A 47 1.26 -15.02 6.98
C LEU A 47 1.16 -13.49 7.06
N ILE A 48 2.26 -12.81 7.41
CA ILE A 48 2.26 -11.35 7.55
C ILE A 48 2.07 -10.67 6.18
N ILE A 49 2.66 -11.22 5.11
CA ILE A 49 2.46 -10.73 3.74
C ILE A 49 0.99 -10.88 3.32
N LYS A 50 0.38 -12.04 3.56
CA LYS A 50 -1.04 -12.27 3.27
C LYS A 50 -1.94 -11.31 4.05
N TRP A 51 -1.62 -11.06 5.32
CA TRP A 51 -2.35 -10.09 6.14
C TRP A 51 -2.25 -8.67 5.58
N SER A 52 -1.06 -8.23 5.17
CA SER A 52 -0.85 -6.93 4.52
C SER A 52 -1.67 -6.78 3.24
N TYR A 53 -1.74 -7.81 2.39
CA TYR A 53 -2.58 -7.77 1.19
C TYR A 53 -4.06 -7.54 1.52
N VAL A 54 -4.59 -8.24 2.53
CA VAL A 54 -5.97 -8.05 2.99
C VAL A 54 -6.19 -6.63 3.49
N LEU A 55 -5.26 -6.09 4.30
CA LEU A 55 -5.35 -4.72 4.80
C LEU A 55 -5.34 -3.67 3.69
N VAL A 56 -4.49 -3.84 2.67
CA VAL A 56 -4.44 -2.94 1.51
C VAL A 56 -5.75 -2.97 0.74
N ILE A 57 -6.34 -4.14 0.52
CA ILE A 57 -7.64 -4.26 -0.17
C ILE A 57 -8.74 -3.56 0.62
N ILE A 58 -8.82 -3.81 1.94
CA ILE A 58 -9.82 -3.16 2.80
C ILE A 58 -9.63 -1.65 2.81
N ALA A 59 -8.38 -1.19 2.96
CA ALA A 59 -8.05 0.23 2.94
C ALA A 59 -8.44 0.87 1.60
N GLY A 60 -8.09 0.25 0.47
CA GLY A 60 -8.43 0.73 -0.87
C GLY A 60 -9.94 0.80 -1.09
N VAL A 61 -10.69 -0.23 -0.72
CA VAL A 61 -12.16 -0.24 -0.80
C VAL A 61 -12.75 0.87 0.07
N SER A 62 -12.26 1.03 1.29
CA SER A 62 -12.73 2.08 2.21
C SER A 62 -12.42 3.49 1.67
N ALA A 63 -11.25 3.68 1.06
CA ALA A 63 -10.81 4.94 0.48
C ALA A 63 -11.65 5.35 -0.74
N VAL A 64 -12.35 4.42 -1.39
CA VAL A 64 -13.29 4.73 -2.48
C VAL A 64 -14.71 4.91 -1.94
N ILE A 65 -15.17 3.99 -1.08
CA ILE A 65 -16.55 4.01 -0.56
C ILE A 65 -16.81 5.22 0.33
N PHE A 66 -15.87 5.60 1.20
CA PHE A 66 -16.09 6.73 2.12
C PHE A 66 -16.27 8.07 1.38
N PRO A 67 -15.43 8.45 0.40
CA PRO A 67 -15.66 9.63 -0.41
C PRO A 67 -16.96 9.57 -1.23
N LEU A 68 -17.30 8.42 -1.82
CA LEU A 68 -18.54 8.25 -2.57
C LEU A 68 -19.78 8.44 -1.68
N ALA A 69 -19.80 7.80 -0.51
CA ALA A 69 -20.88 7.94 0.46
C ALA A 69 -21.00 9.39 0.96
N PHE A 70 -19.87 10.05 1.22
CA PHE A 70 -19.84 11.47 1.60
C PHE A 70 -20.36 12.39 0.48
N MET A 71 -20.06 12.06 -0.77
CA MET A 71 -20.50 12.79 -1.96
C MET A 71 -22.02 12.74 -2.14
N ILE A 72 -22.62 11.56 -1.94
CA ILE A 72 -24.08 11.35 -2.00
C ILE A 72 -24.78 12.04 -0.83
N ALA A 73 -24.20 11.97 0.37
CA ALA A 73 -24.77 12.60 1.57
C ALA A 73 -24.70 14.14 1.53
N ASN A 74 -23.71 14.72 0.83
CA ASN A 74 -23.49 16.17 0.76
C ASN A 74 -23.23 16.64 -0.68
N PRO A 75 -24.28 16.70 -1.54
CA PRO A 75 -24.14 17.01 -2.96
C PRO A 75 -23.64 18.43 -3.26
N SER A 76 -23.78 19.38 -2.32
CA SER A 76 -23.27 20.75 -2.50
C SER A 76 -21.75 20.83 -2.35
N THR A 77 -21.17 20.04 -1.44
CA THR A 77 -19.73 19.96 -1.15
C THR A 77 -19.00 19.02 -2.10
N ALA A 78 -19.71 18.02 -2.64
CA ALA A 78 -19.24 17.05 -3.64
C ALA A 78 -18.42 17.67 -4.78
N LYS A 79 -18.83 18.84 -5.29
CA LYS A 79 -18.16 19.51 -6.41
C LYS A 79 -16.72 19.91 -6.10
N LYS A 80 -16.43 20.29 -4.85
CA LYS A 80 -15.07 20.67 -4.42
C LYS A 80 -14.19 19.43 -4.21
N THR A 81 -14.74 18.37 -3.64
CA THR A 81 -14.03 17.09 -3.45
C THR A 81 -13.76 16.38 -4.78
N LEU A 82 -14.71 16.41 -5.72
CA LEU A 82 -14.47 15.88 -7.06
C LEU A 82 -13.39 16.69 -7.79
N ALA A 83 -13.39 18.02 -7.65
CA ALA A 83 -12.35 18.87 -8.21
C ALA A 83 -10.96 18.51 -7.64
N SER A 84 -10.82 18.25 -6.34
CA SER A 84 -9.51 17.85 -5.78
C SER A 84 -9.03 16.50 -6.27
N VAL A 85 -9.93 15.52 -6.44
CA VAL A 85 -9.58 14.20 -7.00
C VAL A 85 -9.16 14.33 -8.47
N VAL A 86 -9.85 15.17 -9.25
CA VAL A 86 -9.49 15.43 -10.65
C VAL A 86 -8.12 16.11 -10.75
N VAL A 87 -7.84 17.11 -9.90
CA VAL A 87 -6.52 17.76 -9.85
C VAL A 87 -5.42 16.76 -9.51
N LEU A 88 -5.64 15.88 -8.53
CA LEU A 88 -4.70 14.82 -8.19
C LEU A 88 -4.47 13.87 -9.38
N GLY A 89 -5.54 13.47 -10.07
CA GLY A 89 -5.47 12.64 -11.27
C GLY A 89 -4.66 13.30 -12.39
N VAL A 90 -4.85 14.60 -12.62
CA VAL A 90 -4.06 15.38 -13.59
C VAL A 90 -2.58 15.38 -13.20
N VAL A 91 -2.25 15.58 -11.92
CA VAL A 91 -0.85 15.52 -11.45
C VAL A 91 -0.22 14.16 -11.71
N VAL A 92 -0.95 13.06 -11.45
CA VAL A 92 -0.46 11.70 -11.72
C VAL A 92 -0.23 11.47 -13.22
N VAL A 93 -1.14 11.93 -14.08
CA VAL A 93 -1.00 11.82 -15.53
C VAL A 93 0.20 12.63 -16.03
N VAL A 94 0.37 13.86 -15.56
CA VAL A 94 1.52 14.70 -15.89
C VAL A 94 2.82 14.03 -15.42
N ALA A 95 2.87 13.54 -14.18
CA ALA A 95 4.01 12.81 -13.66
C ALA A 95 4.34 11.55 -14.50
N TYR A 96 3.34 10.83 -14.99
CA TYR A 96 3.54 9.69 -15.89
C TYR A 96 4.18 10.11 -17.23
N PHE A 97 3.78 11.24 -17.81
CA PHE A 97 4.41 11.75 -19.02
C PHE A 97 5.83 12.27 -18.78
N LEU A 98 6.12 12.83 -17.61
CA LEU A 98 7.49 13.22 -17.22
C LEU A 98 8.37 12.02 -16.82
N ALA A 99 7.80 10.85 -16.53
CA ALA A 99 8.57 9.68 -16.13
C ALA A 99 9.42 9.14 -17.29
N SER A 100 10.67 8.82 -16.97
CA SER A 100 11.69 8.34 -17.91
C SER A 100 11.37 6.92 -18.41
N ASP A 101 11.66 6.69 -19.69
CA ASP A 101 11.56 5.40 -20.38
C ASP A 101 12.89 4.63 -20.43
N GLN A 102 13.95 5.16 -19.79
CA GLN A 102 15.29 4.60 -19.92
C GLN A 102 15.40 3.21 -19.26
N PRO A 103 15.87 2.17 -19.96
CA PRO A 103 15.98 0.83 -19.41
C PRO A 103 16.89 0.80 -18.19
N ILE A 104 16.43 0.15 -17.12
CA ILE A 104 17.19 -0.03 -15.89
C ILE A 104 17.85 -1.40 -15.98
N ILE A 105 19.18 -1.41 -15.95
CA ILE A 105 20.00 -2.61 -16.00
C ILE A 105 20.40 -2.94 -14.56
N MET A 106 19.86 -4.03 -14.02
CA MET A 106 20.26 -4.59 -12.73
C MET A 106 20.96 -5.93 -12.96
N PRO A 107 21.95 -6.31 -12.13
CA PRO A 107 22.62 -7.59 -12.26
C PRO A 107 21.58 -8.73 -12.14
N GLY A 108 21.30 -9.41 -13.26
CA GLY A 108 20.38 -10.55 -13.35
C GLY A 108 18.98 -10.27 -13.89
N PHE A 109 18.58 -9.01 -14.12
CA PHE A 109 17.27 -8.67 -14.70
C PHE A 109 17.35 -7.42 -15.60
N GLU A 110 16.84 -7.53 -16.82
CA GLU A 110 16.71 -6.41 -17.75
C GLU A 110 15.24 -5.99 -17.86
N PHE A 111 14.93 -4.79 -17.36
CA PHE A 111 13.62 -4.19 -17.52
C PHE A 111 13.66 -3.19 -18.68
N SER A 112 13.36 -3.68 -19.88
CA SER A 112 13.31 -2.85 -21.11
C SER A 112 11.91 -2.29 -21.39
N ASP A 113 10.90 -2.70 -20.63
CA ASP A 113 9.52 -2.25 -20.82
C ASP A 113 9.28 -0.87 -20.21
N ALA A 114 9.21 0.13 -21.09
CA ALA A 114 8.84 1.52 -20.79
C ALA A 114 7.66 1.66 -19.81
N LYS A 115 6.59 0.86 -20.00
CA LYS A 115 5.39 0.92 -19.13
C LYS A 115 5.69 0.51 -17.70
N VAL A 116 6.45 -0.56 -17.54
CA VAL A 116 6.89 -1.07 -16.24
C VAL A 116 7.78 -0.02 -15.60
N LEU A 117 8.70 0.56 -16.38
CA LEU A 117 9.65 1.55 -15.91
C LEU A 117 8.99 2.82 -15.36
N LYS A 118 8.01 3.38 -16.09
CA LYS A 118 7.22 4.53 -15.61
C LYS A 118 6.45 4.21 -14.35
N MET A 119 5.84 3.02 -14.27
CA MET A 119 5.08 2.60 -13.09
C MET A 119 5.99 2.39 -11.87
N TRP A 120 7.19 1.84 -12.07
CA TRP A 120 8.20 1.69 -11.03
C TRP A 120 8.71 3.04 -10.51
N MET A 121 8.98 4.00 -11.41
CA MET A 121 9.40 5.35 -10.99
C MET A 121 8.30 6.11 -10.24
N LEU A 122 7.02 5.90 -10.59
CA LEU A 122 5.88 6.41 -9.81
C LEU A 122 5.80 5.77 -8.41
N GLY A 123 6.11 4.48 -8.28
CA GLY A 123 6.21 3.79 -6.98
C GLY A 123 7.42 4.22 -6.14
N CYS A 124 8.51 4.63 -6.81
CA CYS A 124 9.74 5.09 -6.17
C CYS A 124 9.60 6.44 -5.44
N LEU A 125 8.50 7.17 -5.63
CA LEU A 125 8.16 8.39 -4.87
C LEU A 125 7.68 8.10 -3.43
N GLN A 126 7.48 6.83 -3.06
CA GLN A 126 6.98 6.45 -1.73
C GLN A 126 7.94 5.61 -0.89
N LEU A 127 8.94 4.96 -1.48
CA LEU A 127 9.92 4.17 -0.75
C LEU A 127 11.29 4.47 -1.35
N THR A 128 12.17 4.96 -0.48
CA THR A 128 13.54 5.38 -0.75
C THR A 128 14.23 4.57 -1.85
N CYS A 129 14.75 5.27 -2.87
CA CYS A 129 15.89 4.80 -3.66
C CYS A 129 17.04 4.47 -2.69
N TRP A 130 17.22 3.17 -2.41
CA TRP A 130 18.45 2.55 -1.95
C TRP A 130 18.61 1.25 -2.72
#